data_AF-A0A7S4A5M3-F1
#
_entry.id   AF-A0A7S4A5M3-F1
#
_cell.length_a   1.000
_cell.length_b   1.000
_cell.length_c   1.000
_cell.angle_alpha   90.00
_cell.angle_beta   90.00
_cell.angle_gamma   90.00
#
_symmetry.space_group_name_H-M   'P 1'
#
loop_
_entity.id
_entity.type
_entity.pdbx_description
1 polymer ?
#
loop_
_entity_poly.entity_id
_entity_poly.type
_entity_poly.pdbx_seq_one_letter_code
_entity_poly.pdbx_strand_id
1 'polypeptide(L)'
;MHRLLALLAIHGASAFLAPPAPAAARTIVFKKKDKDAGDADAEPVQINAMSKGTVVEFDLNKHTTLGVIDGHKVKAKGGLRYEIKTADGKLHAGVAPRDIHFSAPGAKNNLDEMLQVLDTEAPALVDPEVLEICYEVAAEEEKELGLQQIASLLDAGSGPVDIYRTFRVLSCELGKVFFQKAKGHTKHFNARAKKTVEAAKRSLCGQHGDEYGEFCLV
;
A
#
# COMPACT_ATOMS: atom_id res chain seq x y z
N MET A 1 2.30 -62.48 36.64
CA MET A 1 2.77 -61.59 37.73
C MET A 1 3.32 -60.31 37.10
N HIS A 2 2.71 -59.16 37.41
CA HIS A 2 3.30 -57.79 37.46
C HIS A 2 4.02 -57.25 36.18
N ARG A 3 3.80 -56.06 35.62
CA ARG A 3 3.18 -54.79 36.04
C ARG A 3 3.08 -53.85 34.81
N LEU A 4 2.09 -52.94 34.86
CA LEU A 4 1.93 -51.65 34.18
C LEU A 4 3.17 -51.02 33.51
N LEU A 5 2.97 -50.30 32.39
CA LEU A 5 2.93 -48.83 32.42
C LEU A 5 2.37 -48.24 31.10
N ALA A 6 1.42 -47.32 31.26
CA ALA A 6 0.86 -46.51 30.19
C ALA A 6 1.84 -45.40 29.79
N LEU A 7 1.94 -45.13 28.48
CA LEU A 7 2.54 -43.90 27.95
C LEU A 7 1.42 -43.03 27.37
N LEU A 8 1.11 -41.95 28.09
CA LEU A 8 0.26 -40.85 27.61
C LEU A 8 0.95 -40.16 26.43
N ALA A 9 0.26 -40.09 25.29
CA ALA A 9 0.62 -39.20 24.20
C ALA A 9 0.17 -37.77 24.53
N ILE A 10 1.11 -36.93 24.97
CA ILE A 10 0.89 -35.50 25.12
C ILE A 10 0.96 -34.86 23.72
N HIS A 11 -0.21 -34.58 23.13
CA HIS A 11 -0.30 -33.74 21.95
C HIS A 11 -0.08 -32.28 22.37
N GLY A 12 1.15 -31.81 22.25
CA GLY A 12 1.47 -30.39 22.35
C GLY A 12 1.00 -29.67 21.10
N ALA A 13 -0.19 -29.07 21.15
CA ALA A 13 -0.62 -28.09 20.17
C ALA A 13 0.23 -26.82 20.36
N SER A 14 1.35 -26.71 19.63
CA SER A 14 2.03 -25.43 19.43
C SER A 14 1.16 -24.59 18.51
N ALA A 15 0.24 -23.82 19.11
CA ALA A 15 -0.35 -22.68 18.44
C ALA A 15 0.77 -21.66 18.22
N PHE A 16 1.31 -21.62 17.00
CA PHE A 16 2.11 -20.50 16.52
C PHE A 16 1.23 -19.24 16.63
N LEU A 17 1.44 -18.47 17.69
CA LEU A 17 0.95 -17.10 17.77
C LEU A 17 1.65 -16.34 16.64
N ALA A 18 0.89 -16.02 15.58
CA ALA A 18 1.32 -15.06 14.59
C ALA A 18 1.73 -13.76 15.33
N PRO A 19 2.92 -13.21 15.09
CA PRO A 19 3.30 -11.96 15.70
C PRO A 19 2.27 -10.90 15.28
N PRO A 20 1.84 -10.03 16.21
CA PRO A 20 0.96 -8.92 15.85
C PRO A 20 1.65 -8.11 14.76
N ALA A 21 0.96 -7.90 13.64
CA ALA A 21 1.41 -7.00 12.59
C ALA A 21 1.81 -5.66 13.23
N PRO A 22 2.96 -5.06 12.87
CA PRO A 22 3.39 -3.81 13.47
C PRO A 22 2.31 -2.76 13.23
N ALA A 23 1.63 -2.37 14.30
CA ALA A 23 0.65 -1.30 14.27
C ALA A 23 1.38 -0.05 13.74
N ALA A 24 0.94 0.45 12.59
CA ALA A 24 1.50 1.67 12.02
C ALA A 24 1.53 2.75 13.10
N ALA A 25 2.72 3.26 13.42
CA ALA A 25 2.89 4.28 14.44
C ALA A 25 2.08 5.53 14.04
N ARG A 26 0.98 5.77 14.75
CA ARG A 26 0.11 6.94 14.57
C ARG A 26 0.55 8.02 15.55
N THR A 27 0.79 9.23 15.06
CA THR A 27 1.05 10.39 15.92
C THR A 27 -0.27 11.09 16.20
N ILE A 28 -0.59 11.26 17.49
CA ILE A 28 -1.69 12.10 17.94
C ILE A 28 -1.20 13.55 17.96
N VAL A 29 -1.88 14.42 17.22
CA VAL A 29 -1.50 15.83 17.10
C VAL A 29 -2.52 16.69 17.83
N PHE A 30 -2.04 17.59 18.69
CA PHE A 30 -2.87 18.54 19.43
C PHE A 30 -2.80 19.93 18.77
N LYS A 31 -3.94 20.62 18.68
CA LYS A 31 -4.01 22.02 18.22
C LYS A 31 -3.19 22.91 19.15
N LYS A 32 -2.19 23.64 18.64
CA LYS A 32 -1.51 24.69 19.41
C LYS A 32 -2.40 25.94 19.40
N LYS A 33 -2.68 26.47 20.60
CA LYS A 33 -3.49 27.67 20.84
C LYS A 33 -2.88 28.88 20.12
N ASP A 34 -3.61 29.44 19.15
CA ASP A 34 -3.34 30.80 18.66
C ASP A 34 -3.67 31.79 19.78
N LYS A 35 -2.80 32.79 19.97
CA LYS A 35 -2.79 33.65 21.16
C LYS A 35 -3.92 34.69 21.20
N ASP A 36 -4.77 34.78 20.16
CA ASP A 36 -5.70 35.91 19.96
C ASP A 36 -7.17 35.53 19.71
N ALA A 37 -7.65 34.36 20.15
CA ALA A 37 -9.08 34.07 20.12
C ALA A 37 -9.57 33.58 21.49
N GLY A 38 -10.38 34.41 22.14
CA GLY A 38 -11.08 34.15 23.38
C GLY A 38 -12.26 33.20 23.22
N ASP A 39 -12.01 31.99 22.72
CA ASP A 39 -12.93 30.86 22.87
C ASP A 39 -12.27 29.82 23.78
N ALA A 40 -12.73 29.80 25.03
CA ALA A 40 -12.54 28.67 25.94
C ALA A 40 -13.49 27.54 25.49
N ASP A 41 -13.07 26.28 25.63
CA ASP A 41 -13.82 25.06 25.31
C ASP A 41 -13.94 24.60 23.85
N ALA A 42 -12.87 24.74 23.05
CA ALA A 42 -12.68 23.82 21.92
C ALA A 42 -11.88 22.60 22.39
N GLU A 43 -12.52 21.43 22.46
CA GLU A 43 -11.83 20.17 22.76
C GLU A 43 -10.68 19.93 21.77
N PRO A 44 -9.52 19.41 22.25
CA PRO A 44 -8.40 19.11 21.37
C PRO A 44 -8.81 18.06 20.33
N VAL A 45 -8.88 18.48 19.06
CA VAL A 45 -9.15 17.57 17.94
C VAL A 45 -8.00 16.58 17.82
N GLN A 46 -8.25 15.32 18.18
CA GLN A 46 -7.30 14.23 17.97
C GLN A 46 -7.30 13.84 16.50
N ILE A 47 -6.16 14.04 15.83
CA ILE A 47 -5.98 13.64 14.44
C ILE A 47 -4.94 12.53 14.40
N ASN A 48 -5.31 11.40 13.81
CA ASN A 48 -4.38 10.32 13.49
C ASN A 48 -3.51 10.73 12.29
N ALA A 49 -2.27 11.15 12.55
CA ALA A 49 -1.30 11.48 11.52
C ALA A 49 -0.30 10.34 11.31
N MET A 50 0.12 10.13 10.06
CA MET A 50 1.32 9.34 9.75
C MET A 50 2.56 9.94 10.42
N SER A 51 3.43 9.06 10.91
CA SER A 51 4.64 9.42 11.63
C SER A 51 5.75 9.94 10.71
N LYS A 52 6.64 10.75 11.29
CA LYS A 52 7.89 11.17 10.66
C LYS A 52 8.71 9.94 10.25
N GLY A 53 9.36 9.99 9.09
CA GLY A 53 10.13 8.86 8.55
C GLY A 53 9.32 7.86 7.73
N THR A 54 8.02 8.09 7.55
CA THR A 54 7.18 7.33 6.60
C THR A 54 7.50 7.78 5.17
N VAL A 55 7.78 6.84 4.27
CA VAL A 55 7.85 7.11 2.83
C VAL A 55 6.43 7.15 2.27
N VAL A 56 6.14 8.11 1.40
CA VAL A 56 4.83 8.30 0.78
C VAL A 56 4.95 8.59 -0.70
N GLU A 57 4.03 8.03 -1.49
CA GLU A 57 3.78 8.42 -2.88
C GLU A 57 2.65 9.45 -2.90
N PHE A 58 2.83 10.57 -3.60
CA PHE A 58 1.85 11.64 -3.68
C PHE A 58 1.95 12.39 -5.01
N ASP A 59 0.91 13.15 -5.36
CA ASP A 59 0.94 14.00 -6.54
C ASP A 59 1.55 15.37 -6.22
N LEU A 60 2.61 15.72 -6.94
CA LEU A 60 3.25 17.03 -6.93
C LEU A 60 3.18 17.62 -8.33
N ASN A 61 2.46 18.74 -8.51
CA ASN A 61 2.31 19.41 -9.81
C ASN A 61 1.83 18.47 -10.94
N LYS A 62 0.91 17.55 -10.64
CA LYS A 62 0.41 16.49 -11.55
C LYS A 62 1.42 15.39 -11.88
N HIS A 63 2.57 15.35 -11.21
CA HIS A 63 3.53 14.26 -11.32
C HIS A 63 3.51 13.43 -10.04
N THR A 64 3.45 12.11 -10.19
CA THR A 64 3.62 11.19 -9.07
C THR A 64 5.05 11.27 -8.55
N THR A 65 5.22 11.43 -7.24
CA THR A 65 6.53 11.64 -6.60
C THR A 65 6.60 10.87 -5.29
N LEU A 66 7.80 10.42 -4.91
CA LEU A 66 8.10 9.84 -3.60
C LEU A 66 8.83 10.83 -2.69
N GLY A 67 8.52 10.76 -1.40
CA GLY A 67 9.28 11.47 -0.38
C GLY A 67 9.03 10.94 1.03
N VAL A 68 9.73 11.50 2.00
CA VAL A 68 9.67 11.11 3.40
C VAL A 68 8.94 12.19 4.19
N ILE A 69 7.96 11.80 5.01
CA ILE A 69 7.31 12.73 5.93
C ILE A 69 8.35 13.26 6.92
N ASP A 70 8.58 14.58 6.92
CA ASP A 70 9.45 15.28 7.85
C ASP A 70 8.67 15.92 9.02
N GLY A 71 7.40 16.26 8.77
CA GLY A 71 6.50 16.88 9.74
C GLY A 71 5.04 16.94 9.28
N HIS A 72 4.20 17.53 10.12
CA HIS A 72 2.80 17.80 9.80
C HIS A 72 2.32 19.09 10.47
N LYS A 73 1.28 19.70 9.89
CA LYS A 73 0.60 20.89 10.40
C LYS A 73 -0.91 20.65 10.38
N VAL A 74 -1.60 21.11 11.41
CA VAL A 74 -3.06 21.08 11.51
C VAL A 74 -3.58 22.49 11.27
N LYS A 75 -4.37 22.69 10.21
CA LYS A 75 -5.01 23.98 9.92
C LYS A 75 -6.04 24.33 10.99
N ALA A 76 -6.38 25.61 11.12
CA ALA A 76 -7.37 26.10 12.09
C ALA A 76 -8.74 25.37 12.05
N LYS A 77 -9.16 24.88 10.87
CA LYS A 77 -10.38 24.08 10.66
C LYS A 77 -10.17 22.55 10.81
N GLY A 78 -9.09 22.09 11.43
CA GLY A 78 -8.78 20.66 11.63
C GLY A 78 -8.17 19.96 10.41
N GLY A 79 -7.87 20.68 9.33
CA GLY A 79 -7.28 20.08 8.13
C GLY A 79 -5.82 19.69 8.31
N LEU A 80 -5.52 18.39 8.34
CA LEU A 80 -4.14 17.87 8.36
C LEU A 80 -3.42 18.15 7.05
N ARG A 81 -2.16 18.56 7.16
CA ARG A 81 -1.22 18.74 6.06
C ARG A 81 0.15 18.19 6.43
N TYR A 82 0.80 17.52 5.49
CA TYR A 82 2.14 16.97 5.67
C TYR A 82 3.20 17.90 5.08
N GLU A 83 4.39 17.81 5.65
CA GLU A 83 5.64 18.33 5.10
C GLU A 83 6.46 17.12 4.68
N ILE A 84 6.71 17.00 3.37
CA ILE A 84 7.35 15.84 2.76
C ILE A 84 8.66 16.28 2.14
N LYS A 85 9.76 15.62 2.51
CA LYS A 85 11.09 15.84 1.93
C LYS A 85 11.35 14.83 0.82
N THR A 86 11.56 15.29 -0.40
CA THR A 86 11.89 14.48 -1.59
C THR A 86 13.38 14.14 -1.64
N ALA A 87 13.78 13.19 -2.49
CA ALA A 87 15.18 12.76 -2.61
C ALA A 87 16.14 13.87 -3.09
N ASP A 88 15.64 14.83 -3.87
CA ASP A 88 16.39 16.04 -4.25
C ASP A 88 16.58 17.04 -3.09
N GLY A 89 16.11 16.68 -1.89
CA GLY A 89 16.27 17.46 -0.67
C GLY A 89 15.22 18.57 -0.49
N LYS A 90 14.33 18.78 -1.46
CA LYS A 90 13.28 19.81 -1.38
C LYS A 90 12.20 19.43 -0.37
N LEU A 91 11.69 20.44 0.33
CA LEU A 91 10.61 20.28 1.30
C LEU A 91 9.30 20.78 0.70
N HIS A 92 8.34 19.87 0.56
CA HIS A 92 6.99 20.14 0.06
C HIS A 92 6.00 20.19 1.22
N ALA A 93 5.65 21.40 1.63
CA ALA A 93 4.67 21.63 2.69
C ALA A 93 3.25 21.70 2.12
N GLY A 94 2.26 21.29 2.92
CA GLY A 94 0.85 21.49 2.57
C GLY A 94 0.23 20.34 1.79
N VAL A 95 0.85 19.17 1.74
CA VAL A 95 0.31 17.97 1.08
C VAL A 95 -0.86 17.41 1.90
N ALA A 96 -2.03 17.24 1.29
CA ALA A 96 -3.19 16.71 1.99
C ALA A 96 -3.15 15.18 2.07
N PRO A 97 -3.75 14.56 3.11
CA PRO A 97 -3.85 13.09 3.18
C PRO A 97 -4.49 12.45 1.95
N ARG A 98 -5.45 13.12 1.31
CA ARG A 98 -6.12 12.63 0.10
C ARG A 98 -5.24 12.61 -1.15
N ASP A 99 -4.14 13.39 -1.14
CA ASP A 99 -3.21 13.49 -2.26
C ASP A 99 -2.08 12.43 -2.12
N ILE A 100 -2.12 11.62 -1.06
CA ILE A 100 -1.17 10.53 -0.78
C ILE A 100 -1.79 9.20 -1.23
N HIS A 101 -1.11 8.53 -2.17
CA HIS A 101 -1.60 7.30 -2.81
C HIS A 101 -1.07 6.04 -2.13
N PHE A 102 0.12 6.13 -1.53
CA PHE A 102 0.79 5.03 -0.82
C PHE A 102 1.54 5.54 0.41
N SER A 103 1.69 4.68 1.42
CA SER A 103 2.51 4.97 2.60
C SER A 103 3.21 3.73 3.16
N ALA A 104 4.50 3.86 3.45
CA ALA A 104 5.35 2.84 4.06
C ALA A 104 6.04 3.40 5.32
N PRO A 105 5.45 3.16 6.52
CA PRO A 105 6.05 3.56 7.79
C PRO A 105 7.42 2.86 7.99
N GLY A 106 8.41 3.60 8.49
CA GLY A 106 9.74 3.04 8.76
C GLY A 106 10.63 2.79 7.54
N ALA A 107 10.14 3.06 6.32
CA ALA A 107 10.84 2.76 5.08
C ALA A 107 11.78 3.88 4.60
N LYS A 108 12.14 4.85 5.46
CA LYS A 108 12.98 6.00 5.08
C LYS A 108 14.26 5.59 4.35
N ASN A 109 14.90 4.50 4.80
CA ASN A 109 16.16 4.03 4.23
C ASN A 109 15.98 3.31 2.88
N ASN A 110 14.74 3.04 2.47
CA ASN A 110 14.39 2.40 1.19
C ASN A 110 13.97 3.41 0.12
N LEU A 111 14.06 4.71 0.37
CA LEU A 111 13.57 5.74 -0.57
C LEU A 111 14.21 5.60 -1.95
N ASP A 112 15.52 5.37 -2.03
CA ASP A 112 16.24 5.28 -3.30
C ASP A 112 15.83 4.04 -4.11
N GLU A 113 15.68 2.89 -3.45
CA GLU A 113 15.17 1.66 -4.08
C GLU A 113 13.71 1.82 -4.54
N MET A 114 12.87 2.50 -3.75
CA MET A 114 11.49 2.81 -4.15
C MET A 114 11.43 3.77 -5.34
N LEU A 115 12.36 4.73 -5.44
CA LEU A 115 12.45 5.61 -6.61
C LEU A 115 12.79 4.83 -7.88
N GLN A 116 13.70 3.85 -7.80
CA GLN A 116 13.98 2.96 -8.93
C GLN A 116 12.72 2.21 -9.38
N VAL A 117 11.89 1.75 -8.44
CA VAL A 117 10.61 1.11 -8.74
C VAL A 117 9.61 2.10 -9.38
N LEU A 118 9.58 3.35 -8.92
CA LEU A 118 8.73 4.39 -9.51
C LEU A 118 9.11 4.69 -10.96
N ASP A 119 10.41 4.73 -11.24
CA ASP A 119 10.99 5.01 -12.56
C ASP A 119 10.97 3.79 -13.52
N THR A 120 10.55 2.62 -13.03
CA THR A 120 10.42 1.41 -13.84
C THR A 120 9.03 1.33 -14.48
N GLU A 121 9.00 1.10 -15.79
CA GLU A 121 7.76 0.93 -16.55
C GLU A 121 7.00 -0.34 -16.16
N ALA A 122 5.68 -0.31 -16.32
CA ALA A 122 4.76 -1.34 -15.84
C ALA A 122 5.09 -2.77 -16.32
N PRO A 123 5.39 -3.03 -17.61
CA PRO A 123 5.71 -4.39 -18.08
C PRO A 123 7.02 -4.94 -17.51
N ALA A 124 7.93 -4.07 -17.05
CA ALA A 124 9.18 -4.48 -16.42
C ALA A 124 9.03 -4.78 -14.92
N LEU A 125 7.90 -4.39 -14.31
CA LEU A 125 7.62 -4.63 -12.90
C LEU A 125 7.03 -6.02 -12.63
N VAL A 126 6.29 -6.57 -13.60
CA VAL A 126 5.64 -7.87 -13.50
C VAL A 126 5.40 -8.46 -14.88
N ASP A 127 5.56 -9.78 -14.99
CA ASP A 127 5.10 -10.52 -16.15
C ASP A 127 3.56 -10.51 -16.20
N PRO A 128 2.92 -10.11 -17.32
CA PRO A 128 1.47 -10.11 -17.46
C PRO A 128 0.79 -11.45 -17.17
N GLU A 129 1.41 -12.57 -17.54
CA GLU A 129 0.86 -13.91 -17.30
C GLU A 129 0.89 -14.27 -15.81
N VAL A 130 1.99 -13.91 -15.13
CA VAL A 130 2.10 -14.09 -13.68
C VAL A 130 1.04 -13.27 -12.94
N LEU A 131 0.77 -12.06 -13.42
CA LEU A 131 -0.28 -11.22 -12.85
C LEU A 131 -1.68 -11.79 -13.11
N GLU A 132 -1.92 -12.38 -14.29
CA GLU A 132 -3.17 -13.06 -14.62
C GLU A 132 -3.40 -14.28 -13.72
N ILE A 133 -2.37 -15.10 -13.49
CA ILE A 133 -2.44 -16.24 -12.55
C ILE A 133 -2.75 -15.74 -11.12
N CYS A 134 -2.06 -14.68 -10.66
CA CYS A 134 -2.34 -14.07 -9.35
C CYS A 134 -3.80 -13.61 -9.24
N TYR A 135 -4.36 -13.08 -10.33
CA TYR A 135 -5.76 -12.70 -10.40
C TYR A 135 -6.71 -13.90 -10.32
N GLU A 136 -6.44 -15.00 -11.03
CA GLU A 136 -7.29 -16.20 -11.01
C GLU A 136 -7.40 -16.76 -9.59
N VAL A 137 -6.26 -16.90 -8.90
CA VAL A 137 -6.21 -17.34 -7.49
C VAL A 137 -6.99 -16.38 -6.59
N ALA A 138 -6.80 -15.07 -6.76
CA ALA A 138 -7.51 -14.06 -5.97
C ALA A 138 -9.03 -14.06 -6.22
N ALA A 139 -9.45 -14.33 -7.46
CA ALA A 139 -10.85 -14.34 -7.87
C ALA A 139 -11.59 -15.56 -7.33
N GLU A 140 -10.95 -16.73 -7.25
CA GLU A 140 -11.53 -17.94 -6.66
C GLU A 140 -11.81 -17.81 -5.16
N GLU A 141 -10.99 -17.04 -4.45
CA GLU A 141 -11.15 -16.85 -3.01
C GLU A 141 -12.24 -15.82 -2.64
N GLU A 142 -12.72 -15.00 -3.59
CA GLU A 142 -13.69 -13.91 -3.38
C GLU A 142 -13.40 -13.02 -2.16
N LYS A 143 -12.13 -12.64 -1.94
CA LYS A 143 -11.69 -11.85 -0.78
C LYS A 143 -11.13 -10.49 -1.17
N GLU A 144 -11.32 -9.54 -0.26
CA GLU A 144 -10.50 -8.33 -0.23
C GLU A 144 -9.09 -8.69 0.20
N LEU A 145 -8.10 -8.40 -0.65
CA LEU A 145 -6.70 -8.73 -0.42
C LEU A 145 -5.89 -7.48 -0.09
N GLY A 146 -5.12 -7.55 0.99
CA GLY A 146 -4.11 -6.55 1.30
C GLY A 146 -2.87 -6.66 0.41
N LEU A 147 -2.14 -5.56 0.25
CA LEU A 147 -0.90 -5.54 -0.54
C LEU A 147 0.10 -6.65 -0.16
N GLN A 148 0.23 -7.00 1.11
CA GLN A 148 1.14 -8.07 1.54
C GLN A 148 0.70 -9.46 1.04
N GLN A 149 -0.61 -9.71 0.98
CA GLN A 149 -1.13 -10.97 0.47
C GLN A 149 -0.89 -11.08 -1.03
N ILE A 150 -1.14 -9.99 -1.77
CA ILE A 150 -0.89 -9.95 -3.22
C ILE A 150 0.61 -10.05 -3.51
N ALA A 151 1.46 -9.39 -2.73
CA ALA A 151 2.91 -9.52 -2.87
C ALA A 151 3.37 -10.98 -2.69
N SER A 152 2.75 -11.71 -1.77
CA SER A 152 3.00 -13.15 -1.58
C SER A 152 2.53 -13.99 -2.76
N LEU A 153 1.38 -13.65 -3.38
CA LEU A 153 0.89 -14.36 -4.57
C LEU A 153 1.78 -14.13 -5.80
N LEU A 154 2.41 -12.95 -5.88
CA LEU A 154 3.36 -12.59 -6.93
C LEU A 154 4.81 -13.05 -6.64
N ASP A 155 5.04 -13.73 -5.50
CA ASP A 155 6.38 -14.09 -5.02
C ASP A 155 7.36 -12.90 -4.95
N ALA A 156 6.84 -11.69 -4.67
CA ALA A 156 7.61 -10.45 -4.71
C ALA A 156 8.40 -10.19 -3.42
N GLY A 157 8.03 -10.84 -2.31
CA GLY A 157 8.60 -10.59 -0.98
C GLY A 157 7.67 -9.81 -0.05
N SER A 158 8.20 -9.35 1.09
CA SER A 158 7.42 -8.69 2.16
C SER A 158 8.06 -7.39 2.67
N GLY A 159 9.22 -7.02 2.13
CA GLY A 159 9.91 -5.79 2.49
C GLY A 159 9.17 -4.55 2.00
N PRO A 160 9.47 -3.36 2.53
CA PRO A 160 8.79 -2.14 2.13
C PRO A 160 8.84 -1.87 0.61
N VAL A 161 9.98 -2.18 -0.03
CA VAL A 161 10.18 -2.02 -1.47
C VAL A 161 9.31 -2.99 -2.25
N ASP A 162 9.22 -4.25 -1.83
CA ASP A 162 8.37 -5.27 -2.45
C ASP A 162 6.90 -4.86 -2.37
N ILE A 163 6.45 -4.39 -1.20
CA ILE A 163 5.08 -3.90 -1.01
C ILE A 163 4.79 -2.67 -1.87
N TYR A 164 5.79 -1.79 -2.05
CA TYR A 164 5.65 -0.65 -2.96
C TYR A 164 5.61 -1.09 -4.43
N ARG A 165 6.46 -2.05 -4.84
CA ARG A 165 6.44 -2.66 -6.18
C ARG A 165 5.09 -3.27 -6.47
N THR A 166 4.53 -4.07 -5.56
CA THR A 166 3.19 -4.64 -5.69
C THR A 166 2.14 -3.53 -5.82
N PHE A 167 2.21 -2.47 -5.02
CA PHE A 167 1.31 -1.34 -5.16
C PHE A 167 1.38 -0.67 -6.55
N ARG A 168 2.60 -0.51 -7.10
CA ARG A 168 2.82 0.05 -8.44
C ARG A 168 2.27 -0.85 -9.53
N VAL A 169 2.53 -2.16 -9.45
CA VAL A 169 1.94 -3.18 -10.33
C VAL A 169 0.41 -3.08 -10.33
N LEU A 170 -0.23 -2.98 -9.17
CA LEU A 170 -1.69 -2.92 -9.09
C LEU A 170 -2.28 -1.56 -9.51
N SER A 171 -1.47 -0.51 -9.54
CA SER A 171 -1.90 0.85 -9.84
C SER A 171 -1.60 1.27 -11.29
N CYS A 172 -0.78 0.51 -12.02
CA CYS A 172 -0.55 0.72 -13.45
C CYS A 172 -1.74 0.25 -14.30
N GLU A 173 -1.67 0.48 -15.61
CA GLU A 173 -2.76 0.13 -16.53
C GLU A 173 -3.00 -1.37 -16.60
N LEU A 174 -1.92 -2.16 -16.66
CA LEU A 174 -1.98 -3.63 -16.63
C LEU A 174 -2.65 -4.14 -15.34
N GLY A 175 -2.21 -3.71 -14.15
CA GLY A 175 -2.83 -4.11 -12.89
C GLY A 175 -4.30 -3.74 -12.75
N LYS A 176 -4.70 -2.61 -13.32
CA LYS A 176 -6.10 -2.16 -13.34
C LYS A 176 -7.00 -3.02 -14.23
N VAL A 177 -6.45 -3.84 -15.12
CA VAL A 177 -7.24 -4.85 -15.86
C VAL A 177 -7.82 -5.88 -14.90
N PHE A 178 -7.02 -6.31 -13.92
CA PHE A 178 -7.33 -7.42 -13.03
C PHE A 178 -7.87 -7.01 -11.67
N PHE A 179 -7.36 -5.92 -11.11
CA PHE A 179 -7.66 -5.50 -9.75
C PHE A 179 -8.29 -4.11 -9.69
N GLN A 180 -8.99 -3.84 -8.60
CA GLN A 180 -9.51 -2.52 -8.26
C GLN A 180 -9.28 -2.25 -6.77
N LYS A 181 -9.02 -0.99 -6.40
CA LYS A 181 -8.88 -0.60 -4.99
C LYS A 181 -10.19 -0.89 -4.24
N ALA A 182 -10.08 -1.50 -3.06
CA ALA A 182 -11.20 -1.71 -2.17
C ALA A 182 -11.73 -0.37 -1.65
N LYS A 183 -13.06 -0.26 -1.50
CA LYS A 183 -13.72 1.01 -1.20
C LYS A 183 -13.31 1.52 0.18
N GLY A 184 -12.66 2.68 0.25
CA GLY A 184 -12.22 3.28 1.50
C GLY A 184 -10.86 2.79 2.01
N HIS A 185 -10.18 1.92 1.26
CA HIS A 185 -8.86 1.40 1.62
C HIS A 185 -7.81 1.81 0.57
N THR A 186 -6.62 2.23 1.02
CA THR A 186 -5.50 2.58 0.14
C THR A 186 -4.54 1.42 -0.09
N LYS A 187 -4.67 0.34 0.67
CA LYS A 187 -3.76 -0.82 0.68
C LYS A 187 -4.45 -2.16 0.42
N HIS A 188 -5.73 -2.13 0.06
CA HIS A 188 -6.51 -3.33 -0.20
C HIS A 188 -7.13 -3.25 -1.59
N PHE A 189 -7.26 -4.41 -2.23
CA PHE A 189 -7.71 -4.56 -3.59
C PHE A 189 -8.67 -5.75 -3.69
N ASN A 190 -9.61 -5.65 -4.63
CA ASN A 190 -10.49 -6.73 -5.01
C ASN A 190 -10.13 -7.18 -6.42
N ALA A 191 -10.12 -8.48 -6.65
CA ALA A 191 -10.13 -9.04 -7.99
C ALA A 191 -11.40 -8.57 -8.73
N ARG A 192 -11.28 -8.23 -10.00
CA ARG A 192 -12.41 -7.80 -10.82
C ARG A 192 -13.23 -9.01 -11.29
N ALA A 193 -14.51 -8.81 -11.56
CA ALA A 193 -15.32 -9.87 -12.16
C ALA A 193 -14.78 -10.25 -13.55
N LYS A 194 -14.77 -11.55 -13.87
CA LYS A 194 -14.25 -12.10 -15.14
C LYS A 194 -14.68 -11.32 -16.39
N LYS A 195 -15.97 -11.01 -16.53
CA LYS A 195 -16.50 -10.22 -17.65
C LYS A 195 -15.87 -8.83 -17.77
N THR A 196 -15.51 -8.21 -16.65
CA THR A 196 -14.84 -6.90 -16.60
C THR A 196 -13.38 -7.03 -17.02
N VAL A 197 -12.70 -8.10 -16.59
CA VAL A 197 -11.31 -8.40 -16.98
C VAL A 197 -11.22 -8.62 -18.49
N GLU A 198 -12.09 -9.46 -19.07
CA GLU A 198 -12.10 -9.73 -20.51
C GLU A 198 -12.32 -8.48 -21.37
N ALA A 199 -13.17 -7.56 -20.90
CA ALA A 199 -13.41 -6.29 -21.58
C ALA A 199 -12.21 -5.34 -21.45
N ALA A 200 -11.61 -5.25 -20.25
CA ALA A 200 -10.44 -4.43 -20.00
C ALA A 200 -9.20 -4.93 -20.74
N LYS A 201 -8.97 -6.26 -20.78
CA LYS A 201 -7.88 -6.91 -21.52
C LYS A 201 -7.98 -6.60 -23.01
N ARG A 202 -9.16 -6.75 -23.61
CA ARG A 202 -9.42 -6.35 -25.02
C ARG A 202 -9.11 -4.88 -25.29
N SER A 203 -9.49 -3.98 -24.38
CA SER A 203 -9.19 -2.56 -24.52
C SER A 203 -7.69 -2.27 -24.42
N LEU A 204 -7.00 -2.87 -23.44
CA LEU A 204 -5.55 -2.70 -23.25
C LEU A 204 -4.79 -3.18 -24.48
N CYS A 205 -5.09 -4.40 -24.94
CA CYS A 205 -4.43 -5.01 -26.08
C CYS A 205 -4.70 -4.29 -27.41
N GLY A 206 -5.88 -3.68 -27.57
CA GLY A 206 -6.18 -2.85 -28.73
C GLY A 206 -5.36 -1.55 -28.77
N GLN A 207 -4.88 -1.06 -27.63
CA GLN A 207 -4.11 0.19 -27.52
C GLN A 207 -2.60 -0.05 -27.40
N HIS A 208 -2.19 -1.16 -26.77
CA HIS A 208 -0.81 -1.46 -26.37
C HIS A 208 -0.35 -2.86 -26.79
N GLY A 209 -0.92 -3.44 -27.86
CA GLY A 209 -0.67 -4.85 -28.24
C GLY A 209 0.82 -5.21 -28.39
N ASP A 210 1.62 -4.31 -28.95
CA ASP A 210 3.07 -4.52 -29.15
C ASP A 210 3.86 -4.56 -27.83
N GLU A 211 3.35 -3.91 -26.77
CA GLU A 211 4.02 -3.80 -25.46
C GLU A 211 3.80 -5.05 -24.59
N TYR A 212 2.65 -5.72 -24.76
CA TYR A 212 2.26 -6.88 -23.96
C TYR A 212 2.36 -8.21 -24.72
N GLY A 213 2.75 -8.22 -26.00
CA GLY A 213 3.18 -9.42 -26.72
C GLY A 213 2.18 -10.59 -26.64
N GLU A 214 2.66 -11.75 -26.19
CA GLU A 214 1.88 -13.00 -26.10
C GLU A 214 0.62 -12.86 -25.24
N PHE A 215 0.65 -12.03 -24.18
CA PHE A 215 -0.51 -11.75 -23.33
C PHE A 215 -1.72 -11.23 -24.13
N CYS A 216 -1.46 -10.51 -25.22
CA CYS A 216 -2.49 -9.93 -26.07
C CYS A 216 -2.91 -10.79 -27.27
N LEU A 217 -2.27 -11.94 -27.45
CA LEU A 217 -2.60 -12.90 -28.51
C LEU A 217 -3.58 -13.99 -28.04
N VAL A 218 -3.88 -14.04 -26.74
CA VAL A 218 -4.77 -15.03 -26.08
C VAL A 218 -6.17 -14.46 -25.83
#